data_AF-A0A520K3T8-F1
#
_entry.id   AF-A0A520K3T8-F1
#
_cell.length_a   1.000
_cell.length_b   1.000
_cell.length_c   1.000
_cell.angle_alpha   90.00
_cell.angle_beta   90.00
_cell.angle_gamma   90.00
#
_symmetry.space_group_name_H-M   'P 1'
#
loop_
_entity.id
_entity.type
_entity.pdbx_description
1 polymer ?
#
loop_
_entity_poly.entity_id
_entity_poly.type
_entity_poly.pdbx_seq_one_letter_code
_entity_poly.pdbx_strand_id
1 'polypeptide(L)'
;MSLSLLTASIMLVLTGVAVGFAQGYLGVSGSFIMVPVVSWLLTVRGVPPDTAIKLAFGSCLLVVFPTAISGAVTYMRRDGVWWKAGIILGICGTLGALTGSTIASRFLTVQILKPAF
;
A
#
# COMPACT_ATOMS: atom_id res chain seq x y z
N MET A 1 35.03 7.64 -12.79
CA MET A 1 34.02 6.55 -12.64
C MET A 1 33.64 6.29 -11.18
N SER A 2 34.55 6.43 -10.21
CA SER A 2 34.24 6.32 -8.77
C SER A 2 33.49 7.54 -8.20
N LEU A 3 33.84 8.76 -8.63
CA LEU A 3 33.21 10.00 -8.15
C LEU A 3 31.70 10.08 -8.50
N SER A 4 31.31 9.58 -9.68
CA SER A 4 29.92 9.55 -10.15
C SER A 4 29.03 8.59 -9.34
N LEU A 5 29.59 7.46 -8.87
CA LEU A 5 28.88 6.51 -8.02
C LEU A 5 28.66 7.08 -6.62
N LEU A 6 29.68 7.75 -6.05
CA LEU A 6 29.56 8.39 -4.73
C LEU A 6 28.50 9.50 -4.74
N THR A 7 28.50 10.35 -5.76
CA THR A 7 27.46 11.39 -5.92
C THR A 7 26.07 10.77 -6.10
N ALA A 8 25.94 9.70 -6.90
CA ALA A 8 24.67 9.00 -7.08
C ALA A 8 24.16 8.37 -5.78
N SER A 9 25.03 7.75 -4.98
CA SER A 9 24.67 7.20 -3.67
C SER A 9 24.20 8.28 -2.69
N ILE A 10 24.89 9.42 -2.64
CA ILE A 10 24.50 10.54 -1.76
C ILE A 10 23.14 11.12 -2.18
N MET A 11 22.90 11.27 -3.48
CA MET A 11 21.61 11.72 -4.00
C MET A 11 20.49 10.72 -3.66
N LEU A 12 20.72 9.42 -3.86
CA LEU A 12 19.77 8.37 -3.50
C LEU A 12 19.40 8.37 -2.02
N VAL A 13 20.38 8.57 -1.13
CA VAL A 13 20.15 8.65 0.31
C VAL A 13 19.33 9.89 0.66
N LEU A 14 19.68 11.07 0.11
CA LEU A 14 18.93 12.31 0.34
C LEU A 14 17.48 12.21 -0.14
N THR A 15 17.25 11.65 -1.33
CA THR A 15 15.91 11.44 -1.86
C THR A 15 15.15 10.39 -1.04
N GLY A 16 15.79 9.30 -0.64
CA GLY A 16 15.19 8.28 0.22
C GLY A 16 14.78 8.83 1.60
N VAL A 17 15.58 9.71 2.18
CA VAL A 17 15.25 10.40 3.44
C VAL A 17 14.08 11.36 3.23
N ALA A 18 14.09 12.18 2.18
CA ALA A 18 12.99 13.12 1.90
C ALA A 18 11.66 12.41 1.63
N VAL A 19 11.69 11.34 0.84
CA VAL A 19 10.52 10.51 0.53
C VAL A 19 10.05 9.75 1.77
N GLY A 20 10.98 9.16 2.55
CA GLY A 20 10.65 8.50 3.82
C GLY A 20 10.05 9.45 4.85
N PHE A 21 10.52 10.70 4.89
CA PHE A 21 9.98 11.74 5.75
C PHE A 21 8.58 12.17 5.31
N ALA A 22 8.36 12.38 4.00
CA ALA A 22 7.05 12.71 3.45
C ALA A 22 6.04 11.56 3.66
N GLN A 23 6.48 10.31 3.49
CA GLN A 23 5.69 9.11 3.72
C GLN A 23 5.36 8.92 5.22
N GLY A 24 6.29 9.29 6.11
CA GLY A 24 6.06 9.31 7.55
C GLY A 24 5.16 10.46 8.02
N TYR A 25 5.21 11.62 7.38
CA TYR A 25 4.45 12.82 7.77
C TYR A 25 3.01 12.81 7.27
N LEU A 26 2.78 12.37 6.03
CA LEU A 26 1.42 12.26 5.47
C LEU A 26 0.69 11.00 5.96
N GLY A 27 1.42 10.01 6.48
CA GLY A 27 0.85 8.73 6.92
C GLY A 27 0.17 7.92 5.80
N VAL A 28 0.28 8.37 4.54
CA VAL A 28 -0.30 7.70 3.39
C VAL A 28 0.61 6.55 2.99
N SER A 29 0.14 5.32 3.15
CA SER A 29 0.80 4.12 2.65
C SER A 29 1.00 4.25 1.13
N GLY A 30 2.24 4.11 0.64
CA GLY A 30 2.59 4.25 -0.79
C GLY A 30 1.76 3.39 -1.76
N SER A 31 1.05 2.38 -1.25
CA SER A 31 0.06 1.57 -1.96
C SER A 31 -1.07 2.37 -2.60
N PHE A 32 -1.44 3.54 -2.07
CA PHE A 32 -2.44 4.41 -2.70
C PHE A 32 -2.01 4.89 -4.09
N ILE A 33 -0.71 5.12 -4.26
CA ILE A 33 -0.10 5.49 -5.54
C ILE A 33 0.26 4.24 -6.35
N MET A 34 0.66 3.15 -5.69
CA MET A 34 1.13 1.93 -6.37
C MET A 34 0.00 1.16 -7.07
N VAL A 35 -1.22 1.16 -6.52
CA VAL A 35 -2.39 0.49 -7.14
C VAL A 35 -2.71 1.00 -8.56
N PRO A 36 -2.91 2.31 -8.80
CA PRO A 36 -3.20 2.81 -10.15
C PRO A 36 -2.03 2.61 -11.11
N VAL A 37 -0.78 2.73 -10.63
CA VAL A 37 0.42 2.51 -11.45
C VAL A 37 0.52 1.05 -11.91
N VAL A 38 0.32 0.09 -11.00
CA VAL A 38 0.36 -1.34 -11.35
C VAL A 38 -0.82 -1.73 -12.23
N SER A 39 -2.00 -1.19 -11.98
CA SER A 39 -3.18 -1.38 -12.83
C SER A 39 -2.93 -0.89 -14.27
N TRP A 40 -2.37 0.31 -14.42
CA TRP A 40 -2.02 0.87 -15.72
C TRP A 40 -0.97 0.03 -16.45
N LEU A 41 0.09 -0.39 -15.73
CA LEU A 41 1.14 -1.25 -16.30
C LEU A 41 0.59 -2.59 -16.79
N LEU A 42 -0.30 -3.23 -16.03
CA LEU A 42 -0.92 -4.51 -16.40
C LEU A 42 -1.87 -4.35 -17.59
N THR A 43 -2.56 -3.21 -17.69
CA THR A 43 -3.43 -2.88 -18.83
C THR A 43 -2.61 -2.71 -20.12
N VAL A 44 -1.46 -2.03 -20.05
CA VAL A 44 -0.53 -1.86 -21.18
C VAL A 44 0.09 -3.20 -21.63
N ARG A 45 0.18 -4.18 -20.72
CA ARG A 45 0.64 -5.55 -21.03
C ARG A 45 -0.43 -6.46 -21.62
N GLY A 46 -1.63 -5.95 -21.90
CA GLY A 46 -2.71 -6.68 -22.57
C GLY A 46 -3.53 -7.58 -21.63
N VAL A 47 -3.41 -7.42 -20.31
CA VAL A 47 -4.24 -8.14 -19.34
C VAL A 47 -5.64 -7.50 -19.32
N PRO A 48 -6.74 -8.29 -19.35
CA PRO A 48 -8.08 -7.74 -19.25
C PRO A 48 -8.22 -6.89 -17.97
N PRO A 49 -8.84 -5.69 -18.05
CA PRO A 49 -8.85 -4.70 -16.98
C PRO A 49 -9.42 -5.23 -15.66
N ASP A 50 -10.41 -6.13 -15.72
CA ASP A 50 -10.96 -6.84 -14.57
C ASP A 50 -9.92 -7.63 -13.77
N THR A 51 -8.96 -8.25 -14.45
CA THR A 51 -7.91 -9.05 -13.80
C THR A 51 -6.74 -8.17 -13.37
N ALA A 52 -6.43 -7.14 -14.17
CA ALA A 52 -5.38 -6.17 -13.86
C ALA A 52 -5.63 -5.47 -12.52
N ILE A 53 -6.87 -5.02 -12.26
CA ILE A 53 -7.22 -4.33 -11.01
C ILE A 53 -7.13 -5.28 -9.81
N LYS A 54 -7.69 -6.49 -9.92
CA LYS A 54 -7.61 -7.49 -8.85
C LYS A 54 -6.15 -7.85 -8.51
N LEU A 55 -5.31 -7.97 -9.52
CA LEU A 55 -3.89 -8.29 -9.35
C LEU A 55 -3.09 -7.10 -8.78
N ALA A 56 -3.41 -5.87 -9.19
CA ALA A 56 -2.82 -4.65 -8.65
C ALA A 56 -3.13 -4.48 -7.16
N PHE A 57 -4.40 -4.63 -6.76
CA PHE A 57 -4.79 -4.60 -5.35
C PHE A 57 -4.16 -5.75 -4.56
N GLY A 58 -4.21 -6.98 -5.08
CA GLY A 58 -3.65 -8.16 -4.42
C GLY A 58 -2.14 -8.07 -4.19
N SER A 59 -1.38 -7.58 -5.17
CA SER A 59 0.07 -7.36 -5.04
C SER A 59 0.40 -6.26 -4.04
N CYS A 60 -0.33 -5.15 -4.04
CA CYS A 60 -0.16 -4.09 -3.06
C CYS A 60 -0.47 -4.57 -1.62
N LEU A 61 -1.51 -5.38 -1.44
CA LEU A 61 -1.82 -6.03 -0.17
C LEU A 61 -0.68 -6.92 0.32
N LEU A 62 -0.06 -7.68 -0.60
CA LEU A 62 1.06 -8.56 -0.29
C LEU A 62 2.31 -7.78 0.15
N VAL A 63 2.54 -6.59 -0.41
CA VAL A 63 3.63 -5.69 0.03
C VAL A 63 3.31 -5.03 1.37
N VAL A 64 2.06 -4.63 1.61
CA VAL A 64 1.65 -3.97 2.85
C VAL A 64 1.75 -4.93 4.04
N PHE A 65 1.40 -6.21 3.85
CA PHE A 65 1.38 -7.20 4.93
C PHE A 65 2.68 -7.28 5.77
N PRO A 66 3.88 -7.51 5.19
CA PRO A 66 5.13 -7.54 5.95
C PRO A 66 5.51 -6.17 6.52
N THR A 67 5.21 -5.07 5.82
CA THR A 67 5.51 -3.72 6.32
C THR A 67 4.67 -3.35 7.55
N ALA A 68 3.38 -3.74 7.56
CA ALA A 68 2.49 -3.54 8.69
C ALA A 68 2.93 -4.34 9.92
N ILE A 69 3.37 -5.60 9.71
CA ILE A 69 3.94 -6.43 10.78
C ILE A 69 5.20 -5.78 11.36
N SER A 70 6.13 -5.35 10.49
CA SER A 70 7.36 -4.68 10.93
C SER A 70 7.07 -3.41 11.73
N GLY A 71 6.08 -2.62 11.29
CA GLY A 71 5.60 -1.45 12.03
C GLY A 71 5.05 -1.84 13.39
N ALA A 72 4.10 -2.78 13.44
CA ALA A 72 3.49 -3.25 14.69
C ALA A 72 4.53 -3.77 15.70
N VAL A 73 5.49 -4.57 15.25
CA VAL A 73 6.59 -5.09 16.09
C VAL A 73 7.44 -3.98 16.66
N THR A 74 7.74 -2.95 15.87
CA THR A 74 8.54 -1.80 16.31
C THR A 74 7.82 -1.00 17.41
N TYR A 75 6.49 -0.82 17.29
CA TYR A 75 5.69 -0.15 18.32
C TYR A 75 5.51 -1.02 19.57
N MET A 76 5.32 -2.34 19.43
CA MET A 76 5.26 -3.28 20.56
C MET A 76 6.54 -3.27 21.40
N ARG A 77 7.71 -3.12 20.78
CA ARG A 77 9.00 -3.03 21.48
C ARG A 77 9.22 -1.72 22.25
N ARG A 78 8.37 -0.71 22.05
CA ARG A 78 8.49 0.61 22.70
C ARG A 78 7.50 0.80 23.86
N ASP A 79 6.81 -0.26 24.29
CA ASP A 79 5.77 -0.28 25.34
C ASP A 79 4.63 0.75 25.16
N GLY A 80 4.53 1.39 23.99
CA GLY A 80 3.53 2.41 23.67
C GLY A 80 2.23 1.86 23.07
N VAL A 81 1.98 0.54 23.20
CA VAL A 81 0.83 -0.10 22.54
C VAL A 81 -0.37 -0.18 23.47
N TRP A 82 -1.42 0.56 23.13
CA TRP A 82 -2.73 0.43 23.76
C TRP A 82 -3.46 -0.80 23.23
N TRP A 83 -3.18 -1.97 23.82
CA TRP A 83 -3.72 -3.27 23.40
C TRP A 83 -5.25 -3.31 23.26
N LYS A 84 -5.98 -2.65 24.17
CA LYS A 84 -7.45 -2.54 24.06
C LYS A 84 -7.87 -1.85 22.76
N ALA A 85 -7.29 -0.69 22.47
CA ALA A 85 -7.61 0.06 21.25
C ALA A 85 -7.16 -0.70 19.99
N GLY A 86 -5.98 -1.31 20.02
CA GLY A 86 -5.46 -2.11 18.91
C GLY A 86 -6.35 -3.31 18.55
N ILE A 87 -6.84 -4.05 19.56
CA ILE A 87 -7.73 -5.19 19.33
C ILE A 87 -9.10 -4.73 18.80
N ILE A 88 -9.68 -3.68 19.38
CA ILE A 88 -10.97 -3.15 18.93
C ILE A 88 -10.88 -2.67 17.47
N LEU A 89 -9.85 -1.89 17.14
CA LEU A 89 -9.61 -1.42 15.78
C LEU A 89 -9.32 -2.58 14.82
N GLY A 90 -8.57 -3.60 15.26
CA GLY A 90 -8.29 -4.80 14.47
C GLY A 90 -9.56 -5.59 14.14
N ILE A 91 -10.44 -5.81 15.12
CA ILE A 91 -11.71 -6.52 14.94
C ILE A 91 -12.64 -5.71 14.04
N CYS A 92 -12.86 -4.43 14.34
CA CYS A 92 -13.70 -3.56 13.53
C CYS A 92 -13.18 -3.43 12.10
N GLY A 93 -11.86 -3.30 11.94
CA GLY A 93 -11.20 -3.24 10.63
C GLY A 93 -11.35 -4.54 9.84
N THR A 94 -11.22 -5.70 10.49
CA THR A 94 -11.42 -7.02 9.85
C THR A 94 -12.86 -7.21 9.41
N LEU A 95 -13.83 -6.87 10.26
CA LEU A 95 -15.26 -6.92 9.91
C LEU A 95 -15.59 -5.95 8.77
N GLY A 96 -15.05 -4.73 8.80
CA GLY A 96 -15.15 -3.75 7.72
C GLY A 96 -14.54 -4.25 6.40
N ALA A 97 -13.38 -4.91 6.45
CA ALA A 97 -12.72 -5.46 5.27
C ALA A 97 -13.49 -6.65 4.68
N LEU A 98 -14.03 -7.55 5.51
CA LEU A 98 -14.84 -8.69 5.05
C LEU A 98 -16.16 -8.23 4.44
N THR A 99 -16.86 -7.32 5.10
CA THR A 99 -18.12 -6.76 4.60
C THR A 99 -17.88 -5.92 3.34
N GLY A 100 -16.88 -5.04 3.36
CA GLY A 100 -16.49 -4.20 2.23
C GLY A 100 -16.02 -5.01 1.01
N SER A 101 -15.21 -6.05 1.20
CA SER A 101 -14.78 -6.92 0.09
C SER A 101 -15.94 -7.73 -0.49
N THR A 102 -16.87 -8.21 0.36
CA THR A 102 -18.08 -8.90 -0.09
C THR A 102 -18.99 -7.97 -0.89
N ILE A 103 -19.19 -6.73 -0.42
CA ILE A 103 -19.98 -5.71 -1.14
C ILE A 103 -19.30 -5.35 -2.46
N ALA A 104 -17.99 -5.08 -2.45
CA ALA A 104 -17.23 -4.77 -3.67
C ALA A 104 -17.29 -5.93 -4.69
N SER A 105 -17.20 -7.18 -4.24
CA SER A 105 -17.26 -8.35 -5.12
C SER A 105 -18.64 -8.59 -5.74
N ARG A 106 -19.73 -8.17 -5.06
CA ARG A 106 -21.11 -8.39 -5.50
C ARG A 106 -21.71 -7.20 -6.24
N PHE A 107 -21.32 -5.96 -5.89
CA PHE A 107 -21.91 -4.73 -6.45
C PHE A 107 -20.99 -3.97 -7.41
N LEU A 108 -19.66 -4.12 -7.33
CA LEU A 108 -18.73 -3.41 -8.21
C LEU A 108 -18.44 -4.25 -9.48
N THR A 109 -19.45 -4.38 -10.34
CA THR A 109 -19.22 -4.74 -11.75
C THR A 109 -18.33 -3.64 -12.36
N VAL A 110 -17.24 -4.04 -13.02
CA VAL A 110 -16.13 -3.21 -13.53
C VAL A 110 -16.55 -2.01 -14.42
N GLN A 111 -17.83 -1.91 -14.77
CA GLN A 111 -18.44 -0.77 -15.45
C GLN A 111 -18.43 0.54 -14.65
N ILE A 112 -18.46 0.52 -13.31
CA ILE A 112 -18.48 1.75 -12.48
C ILE A 112 -17.08 2.22 -12.06
N LEU A 113 -16.04 1.41 -12.27
CA LEU A 113 -14.66 1.75 -11.87
C LEU A 113 -13.88 2.51 -12.98
N LYS A 114 -14.37 2.47 -14.23
CA LYS A 114 -13.82 3.19 -15.40
C LYS A 114 -13.78 4.73 -15.30
N PRO A 115 -14.74 5.43 -14.66
CA PRO A 115 -14.72 6.88 -14.58
C PRO A 115 -13.99 7.42 -13.35
N ALA A 116 -13.60 6.57 -12.39
CA ALA A 116 -12.96 6.99 -11.13
C ALA A 116 -11.44 6.75 -11.10
N PHE A 117 -10.88 5.98 -12.06
CA PHE A 117 -9.46 5.69 -12.21
C PHE A 117 -9.02 5.70 -13.67
#